data_AF-A0A853JCX8-F1
#
_entry.id   AF-A0A853JCX8-F1
#
_cell.length_a   1.000
_cell.length_b   1.000
_cell.length_c   1.000
_cell.angle_alpha   90.00
_cell.angle_beta   90.00
_cell.angle_gamma   90.00
#
_symmetry.space_group_name_H-M   'P 1'
#
loop_
_entity.id
_entity.type
_entity.pdbx_description
1 polymer ?
#
loop_
_entity_poly.entity_id
_entity_poly.type
_entity_poly.pdbx_seq_one_letter_code
_entity_poly.pdbx_strand_id
1 'polypeptide(L)'
;MRFQRIALAVALTVCIGGAAAQQPQQAQQQQAQQQQQQQPTQQLTPEQQQQLQRQDAEMTRAAQQIVQMIDANRTGEVWEMATEEVKRMVPRDSFVQQITTDRARLGAPGSRGNAVVSRSQFQAGGEVPEGLYINVAFPTTFANNAEPVRELVSFRLDEDKVWRVSGYSLR
;
A
#
# COMPACT_ATOMS: atom_id res chain seq x y z
N MET A 1 -36.02 13.52 13.54
CA MET A 1 -36.48 12.36 14.36
C MET A 1 -35.27 11.84 15.13
N ARG A 2 -34.95 12.39 16.32
CA ARG A 2 -35.31 11.89 17.66
C ARG A 2 -35.15 10.37 17.82
N PHE A 3 -34.05 9.95 18.44
CA PHE A 3 -34.00 8.73 19.23
C PHE A 3 -33.72 9.07 20.69
N GLN A 4 -34.59 8.54 21.53
CA GLN A 4 -34.84 8.84 22.93
C GLN A 4 -34.08 7.80 23.76
N ARG A 5 -33.31 8.23 24.77
CA ARG A 5 -32.76 7.33 25.80
C ARG A 5 -33.35 7.71 27.15
N ILE A 6 -34.11 6.76 27.68
CA ILE A 6 -34.79 6.80 28.96
C ILE A 6 -33.76 6.71 30.09
N ALA A 7 -33.99 7.51 31.13
CA ALA A 7 -33.21 7.62 32.35
C ALA A 7 -33.42 6.41 33.30
N LEU A 8 -32.42 6.15 34.15
CA LEU A 8 -32.71 5.90 35.57
C LEU A 8 -31.48 6.18 36.45
N ALA A 9 -31.76 6.84 37.57
CA ALA A 9 -30.85 7.38 38.57
C ALA A 9 -30.45 6.34 39.62
N VAL A 10 -29.29 6.54 40.27
CA VAL A 10 -29.11 6.26 41.71
C VAL A 10 -28.17 7.33 42.29
N ALA A 11 -28.62 7.93 43.37
CA ALA A 11 -27.90 8.94 44.14
C ALA A 11 -27.18 8.32 45.35
N LEU A 12 -26.18 9.07 45.85
CA LEU A 12 -25.65 9.13 47.21
C LEU A 12 -24.89 7.92 47.76
N THR A 13 -23.59 8.10 47.99
CA THR A 13 -23.02 7.97 49.35
C THR A 13 -21.70 8.76 49.45
N VAL A 14 -21.65 9.70 50.40
CA VAL A 14 -20.41 10.27 50.96
C VAL A 14 -20.08 9.45 52.21
N CYS A 15 -18.82 9.04 52.40
CA CYS A 15 -18.07 9.14 53.65
C CYS A 15 -16.67 8.47 53.59
N ILE A 16 -15.65 9.28 53.92
CA ILE A 16 -14.51 9.01 54.82
C ILE A 16 -13.42 7.99 54.40
N GLY A 17 -12.24 8.54 54.12
CA GLY A 17 -10.98 8.21 54.81
C GLY A 17 -10.35 6.82 54.59
N GLY A 18 -9.31 6.78 53.77
CA GLY A 18 -8.36 5.67 53.71
C GLY A 18 -7.16 6.03 52.85
N ALA A 19 -6.11 6.56 53.48
CA ALA A 19 -4.81 6.74 52.85
C ALA A 19 -4.21 5.35 52.53
N ALA A 20 -4.46 4.85 51.34
CA ALA A 20 -3.68 3.77 50.75
C ALA A 20 -2.93 4.37 49.56
N ALA A 21 -1.61 4.52 49.73
CA ALA A 21 -0.70 4.90 48.68
C ALA A 21 -0.76 3.86 47.54
N GLN A 22 -1.59 4.13 46.53
CA GLN A 22 -1.61 3.42 45.26
C GLN A 22 -1.14 4.38 44.18
N GLN A 23 0.16 4.46 43.97
CA GLN A 23 0.70 5.01 42.72
C GLN A 23 2.14 4.51 42.51
N PRO A 24 2.30 3.45 41.71
CA PRO A 24 3.43 3.43 40.78
C PRO A 24 3.06 3.10 39.33
N GLN A 25 1.81 2.77 39.01
CA GLN A 25 1.44 2.30 37.66
C GLN A 25 1.46 3.41 36.58
N GLN A 26 1.19 4.66 36.94
CA GLN A 26 1.28 5.77 35.98
C GLN A 26 2.72 6.13 35.61
N ALA A 27 3.67 5.98 36.54
CA ALA A 27 5.09 6.24 36.28
C ALA A 27 5.69 5.19 35.32
N GLN A 28 5.30 3.92 35.45
CA GLN A 28 5.73 2.85 34.54
C GLN A 28 5.17 3.01 33.11
N GLN A 29 3.93 3.49 32.96
CA GLN A 29 3.36 3.76 31.63
C GLN A 29 4.02 4.95 30.94
N GLN A 30 4.40 6.00 31.67
CA GLN A 30 5.12 7.15 31.11
C GLN A 30 6.56 6.79 30.69
N GLN A 31 7.24 5.92 31.44
CA GLN A 31 8.57 5.43 31.07
C GLN A 31 8.53 4.53 29.82
N ALA A 32 7.51 3.69 29.66
CA ALA A 32 7.33 2.87 28.46
C ALA A 32 7.05 3.72 27.20
N GLN A 33 6.31 4.82 27.34
CA GLN A 33 6.06 5.77 26.24
C GLN A 33 7.29 6.60 25.86
N GLN A 34 8.15 6.95 26.84
CA GLN A 34 9.42 7.65 26.56
C GLN A 34 10.46 6.73 25.90
N GLN A 35 10.49 5.43 26.25
CA GLN A 35 11.39 4.46 25.62
C GLN A 35 10.99 4.12 24.18
N GLN A 36 9.70 4.22 23.83
CA GLN A 36 9.24 4.05 22.43
C GLN A 36 9.61 5.23 21.51
N GLN A 37 9.99 6.39 22.05
CA GLN A 37 10.44 7.56 21.28
C GLN A 37 11.98 7.62 21.09
N GLN A 38 12.71 6.66 21.65
CA GLN A 38 14.19 6.60 21.59
C GLN A 38 14.71 5.51 20.66
N GLN A 39 13.89 4.95 19.77
CA GLN A 39 14.47 4.24 18.63
C GLN A 39 15.16 5.29 17.76
N PRO A 40 16.48 5.24 17.55
CA PRO A 40 17.13 6.17 16.65
C PRO A 40 16.51 5.93 15.27
N THR A 41 15.73 6.90 14.79
CA THR A 41 15.39 6.98 13.37
C THR A 41 16.72 7.12 12.66
N GLN A 42 17.27 6.01 12.19
CA GLN A 42 18.50 6.00 11.40
C GLN A 42 18.18 6.78 10.13
N GLN A 43 18.54 8.06 10.11
CA GLN A 43 18.40 8.91 8.95
C GLN A 43 19.34 8.37 7.86
N LEU A 44 18.82 8.21 6.64
CA LEU A 44 19.62 7.74 5.50
C LEU A 44 20.79 8.71 5.26
N THR A 45 21.95 8.20 4.87
CA THR A 45 23.05 9.06 4.40
C THR A 45 22.65 9.75 3.08
N PRO A 46 23.26 10.88 2.72
CA PRO A 46 22.99 11.54 1.44
C PRO A 46 23.15 10.61 0.23
N GLU A 47 24.15 9.72 0.25
CA GLU A 47 24.41 8.75 -0.82
C GLU A 47 23.28 7.71 -0.92
N GLN A 48 22.81 7.21 0.23
CA GLN A 48 21.68 6.29 0.31
C GLN A 48 20.40 6.96 -0.19
N GLN A 49 20.18 8.22 0.19
CA GLN A 49 19.02 8.98 -0.27
C GLN A 49 19.04 9.20 -1.79
N GLN A 50 20.21 9.52 -2.37
CA GLN A 50 20.36 9.63 -3.82
C GLN A 50 20.13 8.30 -4.53
N GLN A 51 20.62 7.19 -3.98
CA GLN A 51 20.37 5.86 -4.54
C GLN A 51 18.89 5.51 -4.52
N LEU A 52 18.18 5.84 -3.43
CA LEU A 52 16.75 5.66 -3.32
C LEU A 52 15.99 6.45 -4.39
N GLN A 53 16.33 7.73 -4.56
CA GLN A 53 15.74 8.60 -5.58
C GLN A 53 15.98 8.08 -7.01
N ARG A 54 17.18 7.56 -7.30
CA ARG A 54 17.46 6.93 -8.60
C ARG A 54 16.56 5.71 -8.83
N GLN A 55 16.42 4.85 -7.83
CA GLN A 55 15.54 3.68 -7.92
C GLN A 55 14.07 4.11 -8.08
N ASP A 56 13.60 5.14 -7.37
CA ASP A 56 12.25 5.67 -7.52
C ASP A 56 11.99 6.14 -8.95
N ALA A 57 12.94 6.86 -9.55
CA ALA A 57 12.84 7.32 -10.93
C ALA A 57 12.84 6.15 -11.93
N GLU A 58 13.69 5.15 -11.73
CA GLU A 58 13.75 3.95 -12.57
C GLU A 58 12.45 3.15 -12.53
N MET A 59 11.93 2.89 -11.31
CA MET A 59 10.68 2.14 -11.14
C MET A 59 9.47 2.92 -11.63
N THR A 60 9.47 4.25 -11.47
CA THR A 60 8.42 5.12 -12.05
C THR A 60 8.41 5.04 -13.57
N ARG A 61 9.59 5.10 -14.22
CA ARG A 61 9.71 4.96 -15.68
C ARG A 61 9.27 3.58 -16.14
N ALA A 62 9.64 2.51 -15.43
CA ALA A 62 9.19 1.16 -15.76
C ALA A 62 7.65 1.07 -15.66
N ALA A 63 7.05 1.59 -14.58
CA ALA A 63 5.60 1.60 -14.41
C ALA A 63 4.88 2.41 -15.50
N GLN A 64 5.45 3.55 -15.93
CA GLN A 64 4.94 4.33 -17.06
C GLN A 64 4.91 3.52 -18.36
N GLN A 65 5.97 2.75 -18.63
CA GLN A 65 6.00 1.85 -19.80
C GLN A 65 4.92 0.77 -19.71
N ILE A 66 4.73 0.16 -18.53
CA ILE A 66 3.68 -0.84 -18.31
C ILE A 66 2.30 -0.25 -18.60
N VAL A 67 1.95 0.90 -18.01
CA VAL A 67 0.63 1.50 -18.23
C VAL A 67 0.42 1.93 -19.69
N GLN A 68 1.47 2.41 -20.37
CA GLN A 68 1.42 2.72 -21.80
C GLN A 68 1.18 1.46 -22.65
N MET A 69 1.77 0.32 -22.30
CA MET A 69 1.48 -0.95 -22.97
C MET A 69 0.04 -1.39 -22.75
N ILE A 70 -0.49 -1.26 -21.53
CA ILE A 70 -1.90 -1.57 -21.25
C ILE A 70 -2.83 -0.64 -22.04
N ASP A 71 -2.54 0.66 -22.09
CA ASP A 71 -3.30 1.63 -22.88
C ASP A 71 -3.28 1.29 -24.38
N ALA A 72 -2.16 0.73 -24.87
CA ALA A 72 -1.99 0.28 -26.25
C ALA A 72 -2.58 -1.14 -26.52
N ASN A 73 -3.37 -1.70 -25.61
CA ASN A 73 -3.91 -3.06 -25.68
C ASN A 73 -2.84 -4.18 -25.75
N ARG A 74 -1.63 -3.90 -25.25
CA ARG A 74 -0.49 -4.83 -25.20
C ARG A 74 -0.37 -5.52 -23.84
N THR A 75 -1.49 -5.70 -23.12
CA THR A 75 -1.52 -6.34 -21.79
C THR A 75 -0.91 -7.75 -21.80
N GLY A 76 -1.03 -8.48 -22.90
CA GLY A 76 -0.41 -9.78 -23.04
C GLY A 76 1.12 -9.74 -23.00
N GLU A 77 1.75 -8.68 -23.51
CA GLU A 77 3.20 -8.48 -23.40
C GLU A 77 3.62 -8.08 -21.97
N VAL A 78 2.72 -7.41 -21.23
CA VAL A 78 2.92 -7.16 -19.79
C VAL A 78 3.02 -8.46 -19.00
N TRP A 79 2.20 -9.45 -19.33
CA TRP A 79 2.25 -10.77 -18.71
C TRP A 79 3.56 -11.51 -19.00
N GLU A 80 4.12 -11.40 -20.21
CA GLU A 80 5.41 -12.04 -20.54
C GLU A 80 6.57 -11.53 -19.66
N MET A 81 6.52 -10.26 -19.26
CA MET A 81 7.53 -9.62 -18.38
C MET A 81 7.23 -9.81 -16.88
N ALA A 82 6.14 -10.50 -16.53
CA ALA A 82 5.79 -10.76 -15.14
C ALA A 82 6.74 -11.77 -14.49
N THR A 83 6.70 -11.86 -13.16
CA THR A 83 7.47 -12.88 -12.42
C THR A 83 7.03 -14.28 -12.85
N GLU A 84 7.92 -15.27 -12.69
CA GLU A 84 7.58 -16.67 -12.96
C GLU A 84 6.43 -17.15 -12.06
N GLU A 85 6.33 -16.65 -10.84
CA GLU A 85 5.24 -16.94 -9.91
C GLU A 85 3.89 -16.46 -10.45
N VAL A 86 3.82 -15.24 -10.99
CA VAL A 86 2.59 -14.72 -11.62
C VAL A 86 2.22 -15.59 -12.80
N LYS A 87 3.17 -15.91 -13.69
CA LYS A 87 2.90 -16.73 -14.88
C LYS A 87 2.46 -18.15 -14.52
N ARG A 88 2.94 -18.71 -13.39
CA ARG A 88 2.54 -20.01 -12.86
C ARG A 88 1.12 -19.99 -12.27
N MET A 89 0.73 -18.91 -11.61
CA MET A 89 -0.55 -18.80 -10.89
C MET A 89 -1.69 -18.26 -11.76
N VAL A 90 -1.38 -17.37 -12.70
CA VAL A 90 -2.37 -16.65 -13.51
C VAL A 90 -2.10 -16.91 -14.99
N PRO A 91 -2.98 -17.68 -15.68
CA PRO A 91 -2.88 -17.86 -17.12
C PRO A 91 -2.93 -16.51 -17.85
N ARG A 92 -2.17 -16.39 -18.95
CA ARG A 92 -2.08 -15.17 -19.75
C ARG A 92 -3.44 -14.59 -20.12
N ASP A 93 -4.35 -15.42 -20.60
CA ASP A 93 -5.67 -14.96 -21.03
C ASP A 93 -6.52 -14.44 -19.86
N SER A 94 -6.41 -15.07 -18.68
CA SER A 94 -7.08 -14.59 -17.47
C SER A 94 -6.52 -13.25 -17.00
N PHE A 95 -5.19 -13.07 -17.08
CA PHE A 95 -4.53 -11.81 -16.75
C PHE A 95 -5.00 -10.68 -17.68
N VAL A 96 -5.00 -10.93 -19.00
CA VAL A 96 -5.47 -9.97 -20.00
C VAL A 96 -6.95 -9.64 -19.77
N GLN A 97 -7.79 -10.67 -19.63
CA GLN A 97 -9.24 -10.50 -19.45
C GLN A 97 -9.57 -9.67 -18.21
N GLN A 98 -8.93 -9.95 -17.08
CA GLN A 98 -9.18 -9.22 -15.84
C GLN A 98 -8.90 -7.71 -16.00
N ILE A 99 -7.72 -7.37 -16.55
CA ILE A 99 -7.31 -5.97 -16.74
C ILE A 99 -8.22 -5.27 -17.76
N THR A 100 -8.57 -5.96 -18.85
CA THR A 100 -9.49 -5.41 -19.86
C THR A 100 -10.87 -5.15 -19.26
N THR A 101 -11.41 -6.07 -18.45
CA THR A 101 -12.70 -5.88 -17.77
C THR A 101 -12.66 -4.70 -16.79
N ASP A 102 -11.60 -4.56 -15.98
CA ASP A 102 -11.48 -3.44 -15.05
C ASP A 102 -11.35 -2.09 -15.77
N ARG A 103 -10.57 -2.04 -16.87
CA ARG A 103 -10.45 -0.84 -17.72
C ARG A 103 -11.77 -0.49 -18.40
N ALA A 104 -12.50 -1.47 -18.93
CA ALA A 104 -13.79 -1.25 -19.60
C ALA A 104 -14.82 -0.63 -18.65
N ARG A 105 -14.83 -1.03 -17.37
CA ARG A 105 -15.70 -0.43 -16.35
C ARG A 105 -15.42 1.05 -16.15
N LEU A 106 -14.15 1.46 -16.12
CA LEU A 106 -13.74 2.85 -15.90
C LEU A 106 -13.75 3.71 -17.17
N GLY A 107 -13.70 3.09 -18.35
CA GLY A 107 -13.64 3.79 -19.63
C GLY A 107 -12.21 4.16 -20.05
N ALA A 108 -12.09 5.02 -21.06
CA ALA A 108 -10.78 5.42 -21.59
C ALA A 108 -9.93 6.15 -20.51
N PRO A 109 -8.63 5.84 -20.39
CA PRO A 109 -7.73 6.56 -19.48
C PRO A 109 -7.51 7.99 -19.97
N GLY A 110 -7.51 8.94 -19.02
CA GLY A 110 -7.21 10.35 -19.23
C GLY A 110 -5.81 10.72 -18.74
N SER A 111 -5.72 11.82 -17.99
CA SER A 111 -4.47 12.28 -17.39
C SER A 111 -4.03 11.39 -16.22
N ARG A 112 -2.71 11.27 -16.07
CA ARG A 112 -2.05 10.66 -14.90
C ARG A 112 -1.30 11.73 -14.14
N GLY A 113 -1.52 11.82 -12.82
CA GLY A 113 -0.76 12.72 -11.96
C GLY A 113 0.60 12.13 -11.54
N ASN A 114 1.23 12.77 -10.55
CA ASN A 114 2.54 12.37 -10.07
C ASN A 114 2.51 10.97 -9.45
N ALA A 115 3.48 10.14 -9.82
CA ALA A 115 3.62 8.80 -9.30
C ALA A 115 4.03 8.80 -7.82
N VAL A 116 3.51 7.85 -7.06
CA VAL A 116 3.94 7.58 -5.69
C VAL A 116 4.55 6.18 -5.63
N VAL A 117 5.81 6.11 -5.21
CA VAL A 117 6.54 4.85 -5.02
C VAL A 117 6.44 4.42 -3.57
N SER A 118 6.03 3.18 -3.31
CA SER A 118 6.06 2.57 -1.98
C SER A 118 6.77 1.22 -2.01
N ARG A 119 7.30 0.82 -0.86
CA ARG A 119 8.09 -0.41 -0.69
C ARG A 119 7.50 -1.25 0.43
N SER A 120 7.47 -2.55 0.23
CA SER A 120 7.00 -3.50 1.24
C SER A 120 7.80 -4.80 1.16
N GLN A 121 7.92 -5.47 2.30
CA GLN A 121 8.51 -6.81 2.38
C GLN A 121 7.45 -7.76 2.94
N PHE A 122 7.24 -8.88 2.27
CA PHE A 122 6.35 -9.95 2.72
C PHE A 122 7.17 -11.16 3.12
N GLN A 123 6.71 -11.84 4.18
CA GLN A 123 7.28 -13.08 4.70
C GLN A 123 6.54 -14.29 4.08
N ALA A 124 7.15 -15.47 4.14
CA ALA A 124 6.51 -16.71 3.71
C ALA A 124 5.19 -16.99 4.44
N GLY A 125 4.26 -17.67 3.76
CA GLY A 125 2.97 -18.11 4.32
C GLY A 125 1.87 -17.05 4.33
N GLY A 126 2.10 -15.87 3.74
CA GLY A 126 1.09 -14.84 3.52
C GLY A 126 0.25 -15.05 2.26
N GLU A 127 -0.64 -14.10 1.98
CA GLU A 127 -1.51 -14.09 0.78
C GLU A 127 -0.75 -13.83 -0.53
N VAL A 128 0.42 -13.20 -0.44
CA VAL A 128 1.31 -12.94 -1.57
C VAL A 128 2.64 -13.67 -1.35
N PRO A 129 3.36 -14.02 -2.44
CA PRO A 129 4.68 -14.62 -2.33
C PRO A 129 5.63 -13.81 -1.43
N GLU A 130 6.53 -14.52 -0.75
CA GLU A 130 7.61 -13.88 -0.01
C GLU A 130 8.46 -13.01 -0.96
N GLY A 131 8.89 -11.84 -0.49
CA GLY A 131 9.86 -11.05 -1.22
C GLY A 131 9.80 -9.55 -0.93
N LEU A 132 10.63 -8.82 -1.67
CA LEU A 132 10.64 -7.37 -1.71
C LEU A 132 9.76 -6.88 -2.85
N TYR A 133 8.94 -5.89 -2.56
CA TYR A 133 7.99 -5.32 -3.49
C TYR A 133 8.18 -3.82 -3.61
N ILE A 134 8.05 -3.33 -4.84
CA ILE A 134 7.91 -1.91 -5.15
C ILE A 134 6.57 -1.71 -5.84
N ASN A 135 5.80 -0.75 -5.35
CA ASN A 135 4.52 -0.38 -5.89
C ASN A 135 4.61 1.04 -6.41
N VAL A 136 4.19 1.26 -7.65
CA VAL A 136 4.10 2.59 -8.26
C VAL A 136 2.64 2.90 -8.54
N ALA A 137 2.13 3.96 -7.92
CA ALA A 137 0.73 4.37 -8.04
C ALA A 137 0.62 5.70 -8.77
N PHE A 138 -0.27 5.76 -9.77
CA PHE A 138 -0.68 6.99 -10.43
C PHE A 138 -2.11 7.33 -10.02
N PRO A 139 -2.42 8.58 -9.66
CA PRO A 139 -3.80 9.06 -9.69
C PRO A 139 -4.18 9.28 -11.15
N THR A 140 -5.07 8.42 -11.69
CA THR A 140 -5.43 8.40 -13.10
C THR A 140 -6.90 8.76 -13.27
N THR A 141 -7.20 9.72 -14.12
CA THR A 141 -8.59 10.03 -14.51
C THR A 141 -9.07 9.03 -15.56
N PHE A 142 -10.35 8.69 -15.53
CA PHE A 142 -10.96 7.78 -16.50
C PHE A 142 -12.31 8.35 -16.96
N ALA A 143 -12.69 8.08 -18.21
CA ALA A 143 -13.87 8.69 -18.84
C ALA A 143 -15.19 8.47 -18.07
N ASN A 144 -15.35 7.33 -17.39
CA ASN A 144 -16.57 6.97 -16.67
C ASN A 144 -16.44 7.18 -15.14
N ASN A 145 -15.38 7.82 -14.65
CA ASN A 145 -15.18 8.06 -13.23
C ASN A 145 -14.86 9.54 -12.96
N ALA A 146 -15.64 10.19 -12.09
CA ALA A 146 -15.47 11.62 -11.79
C ALA A 146 -14.16 11.90 -11.03
N GLU A 147 -13.81 11.02 -10.09
CA GLU A 147 -12.60 11.15 -9.29
C GLU A 147 -11.43 10.35 -9.89
N PRO A 148 -10.17 10.78 -9.69
CA PRO A 148 -9.01 9.97 -10.06
C PRO A 148 -9.00 8.63 -9.33
N VAL A 149 -8.74 7.55 -10.06
CA VAL A 149 -8.58 6.19 -9.55
C VAL A 149 -7.10 5.91 -9.30
N ARG A 150 -6.79 5.15 -8.26
CA ARG A 150 -5.42 4.72 -7.99
C ARG A 150 -5.05 3.57 -8.93
N GLU A 151 -4.32 3.91 -9.99
CA GLU A 151 -3.74 2.95 -10.91
C GLU A 151 -2.39 2.45 -10.38
N LEU A 152 -2.32 1.18 -10.00
CA LEU A 152 -1.16 0.58 -9.35
C LEU A 152 -0.46 -0.41 -10.27
N VAL A 153 0.84 -0.22 -10.45
CA VAL A 153 1.75 -1.25 -10.98
C VAL A 153 2.59 -1.79 -9.82
N SER A 154 2.53 -3.11 -9.62
CA SER A 154 3.30 -3.81 -8.59
C SER A 154 4.47 -4.53 -9.22
N PHE A 155 5.63 -4.45 -8.57
CA PHE A 155 6.85 -5.17 -8.94
C PHE A 155 7.32 -6.00 -7.75
N ARG A 156 7.87 -7.18 -8.03
CA ARG A 156 8.60 -8.01 -7.05
C ARG A 156 10.05 -8.15 -7.52
N LEU A 157 10.97 -8.15 -6.58
CA LEU A 157 12.35 -8.55 -6.84
C LEU A 157 12.39 -10.07 -6.92
N ASP A 158 12.58 -10.59 -8.13
CA ASP A 158 12.68 -12.03 -8.37
C ASP A 158 13.97 -12.63 -7.82
N GLU A 159 14.04 -13.96 -7.84
CA GLU A 159 15.15 -14.75 -7.33
C GLU A 159 16.49 -14.38 -8.02
N ASP A 160 16.45 -14.01 -9.30
CA ASP A 160 17.58 -13.56 -10.10
C ASP A 160 17.94 -12.07 -9.90
N LYS A 161 17.33 -11.41 -8.91
CA LYS A 161 17.54 -9.99 -8.56
C LYS A 161 17.09 -9.00 -9.62
N VAL A 162 16.14 -9.38 -10.47
CA VAL A 162 15.48 -8.49 -11.42
C VAL A 162 14.10 -8.08 -10.89
N TRP A 163 13.78 -6.79 -10.99
CA TRP A 163 12.42 -6.30 -10.71
C TRP A 163 11.50 -6.65 -11.87
N ARG A 164 10.48 -7.48 -11.63
CA ARG A 164 9.47 -7.87 -12.62
C ARG A 164 8.08 -7.52 -12.17
N VAL A 165 7.16 -7.39 -13.13
CA VAL A 165 5.74 -7.09 -12.83
C VAL A 165 5.18 -8.24 -11.99
N SER A 166 4.64 -7.89 -10.83
CA SER A 166 3.94 -8.83 -9.95
C SER A 166 2.42 -8.60 -9.92
N GLY A 167 1.94 -7.50 -10.50
CA GLY A 167 0.52 -7.23 -10.63
C GLY A 167 0.18 -5.85 -11.18
N TYR A 168 -1.10 -5.68 -11.52
CA TYR A 168 -1.71 -4.42 -11.91
C TYR A 168 -3.10 -4.32 -11.28
N SER A 169 -3.47 -3.16 -10.73
CA SER A 169 -4.82 -2.96 -10.19
C SER A 169 -5.31 -1.51 -10.32
N LEU A 170 -6.64 -1.36 -10.29
CA LEU A 170 -7.37 -0.10 -10.32
C LEU A 170 -8.31 -0.05 -9.11
N ARG A 171 -8.06 0.86 -8.16
CA ARG A 171 -8.78 0.94 -6.88
C ARG A 171 -8.99 2.36 -6.37
#